data_AF-A0A937HN65-F1
#
_entry.id   AF-A0A937HN65-F1
#
_cell.length_a   1.000
_cell.length_b   1.000
_cell.length_c   1.000
_cell.angle_alpha   90.00
_cell.angle_beta   90.00
_cell.angle_gamma   90.00
#
_symmetry.space_group_name_H-M   'P 1'
#
loop_
_entity.id
_entity.type
_entity.pdbx_description
1 polymer ?
#
loop_
_entity_poly.entity_id
_entity_poly.type
_entity_poly.pdbx_seq_one_letter_code
_entity_poly.pdbx_strand_id
1 'polypeptide(L)' 'MTPKQAANQVVIRKYANRRLYDTNASRYVTIDDLKLMVKNSLDFRVVDAKNGQDLTRFTLVQIIL' A
#
# COMPACT_ATOMS: atom_id res chain seq x y z
N MET A 1 -14.31 -13.56 -18.09
CA MET A 1 -13.86 -13.17 -16.73
C MET A 1 -12.53 -12.44 -16.86
N THR A 2 -12.57 -11.13 -17.02
CA THR A 2 -11.38 -10.29 -17.23
C THR A 2 -11.06 -9.53 -15.95
N PRO A 3 -9.97 -9.81 -15.22
CA PRO A 3 -9.42 -8.84 -14.30
C PRO A 3 -8.53 -7.90 -15.11
N LYS A 4 -9.16 -6.95 -15.83
CA LYS A 4 -8.47 -5.83 -16.48
C LYS A 4 -8.37 -4.66 -15.49
N GLN A 5 -7.59 -4.80 -14.43
CA GLN A 5 -7.14 -3.67 -13.59
C GLN A 5 -5.81 -4.03 -12.90
N ALA A 6 -4.74 -4.17 -13.67
CA ALA A 6 -3.38 -4.36 -13.14
C ALA A 6 -2.41 -3.26 -13.59
N ALA A 7 -2.93 -2.14 -14.12
CA ALA A 7 -2.10 -1.13 -14.76
C ALA A 7 -1.78 0.09 -13.87
N ASN A 8 -2.40 0.26 -12.69
CA ASN A 8 -2.14 1.48 -11.89
C ASN A 8 -2.27 1.34 -10.37
N GLN A 9 -2.35 0.12 -9.82
CA GLN A 9 -2.39 -0.06 -8.37
C GLN A 9 -1.00 0.13 -7.78
N VAL A 10 -0.83 1.09 -6.87
CA VAL A 10 0.45 1.34 -6.21
C VAL A 10 0.77 0.20 -5.25
N VAL A 11 1.92 -0.45 -5.40
CA VAL A 11 2.34 -1.53 -4.50
C VAL A 11 3.28 -0.96 -3.45
N ILE A 12 2.87 -1.07 -2.19
CA ILE A 12 3.60 -0.63 -1.02
C ILE A 12 4.13 -1.86 -0.29
N ARG A 13 5.45 -2.01 -0.24
CA ARG A 13 6.11 -3.06 0.53
C ARG A 13 6.33 -2.60 1.97
N LYS A 14 5.72 -3.30 2.91
CA LYS A 14 5.89 -3.07 4.34
C LYS A 14 6.98 -3.95 4.89
N TYR A 15 7.96 -3.34 5.54
CA TYR A 15 9.05 -4.02 6.24
C TYR A 15 8.77 -4.08 7.74
N ALA A 16 9.39 -5.03 8.44
CA ALA A 16 9.19 -5.26 9.87
C ALA A 16 9.52 -4.03 10.74
N ASN A 17 10.43 -3.16 10.29
CA ASN A 17 10.82 -1.91 10.94
C ASN A 17 9.85 -0.73 10.69
N ARG A 18 8.57 -1.03 10.37
CA ARG A 18 7.52 -0.06 10.01
C ARG A 18 7.82 0.78 8.75
N ARG A 19 8.90 0.51 8.01
CA ARG A 19 9.18 1.20 6.75
C ARG A 19 8.20 0.72 5.67
N LEU A 20 7.63 1.67 4.94
CA LEU A 20 6.78 1.44 3.80
C LEU A 20 7.52 1.93 2.57
N TYR A 21 7.64 1.08 1.55
CA TYR A 21 8.34 1.39 0.32
C TYR A 21 7.38 1.28 -0.85
N ASP A 22 7.19 2.39 -1.55
CA ASP A 22 6.41 2.44 -2.77
C ASP A 22 7.25 1.95 -3.95
N THR A 23 6.85 0.85 -4.58
CA THR A 23 7.57 0.29 -5.74
C THR A 23 7.28 1.03 -7.03
N ASN A 24 6.23 1.84 -7.09
CA ASN A 24 5.88 2.67 -8.24
C ASN A 24 6.68 3.98 -8.20
N ALA A 25 6.61 4.71 -7.08
CA ALA A 25 7.36 5.94 -6.90
C ALA A 25 8.82 5.73 -6.50
N SER A 26 9.25 4.48 -6.28
CA SER A 26 10.61 4.10 -5.84
C SER A 26 11.11 4.92 -4.64
N ARG A 27 10.22 5.16 -3.68
CA ARG A 27 10.48 6.00 -2.50
C ARG A 27 9.89 5.40 -1.24
N TYR A 28 10.45 5.79 -0.10
CA TYR A 28 9.81 5.54 1.18
C TYR A 28 8.59 6.45 1.33
N VAL A 29 7.51 5.87 1.82
CA VAL A 29 6.28 6.59 2.16
C VAL A 29 5.97 6.41 3.63
N THR A 30 5.22 7.33 4.19
CA THR A 30 4.75 7.29 5.57
C THR A 30 3.33 6.74 5.64
N ILE A 31 2.85 6.46 6.85
CA ILE A 31 1.42 6.16 7.05
C ILE A 31 0.57 7.36 6.62
N ASP A 32 1.01 8.59 6.89
CA ASP A 32 0.28 9.80 6.50
C ASP A 32 0.16 9.97 4.97
N ASP A 33 1.21 9.62 4.21
CA ASP A 33 1.13 9.55 2.74
C ASP A 33 0.04 8.56 2.31
N LEU A 34 -0.02 7.38 2.92
CA LEU A 34 -1.08 6.40 2.64
C LEU A 34 -2.47 6.94 2.99
N LYS A 35 -2.62 7.69 4.09
CA LYS A 35 -3.88 8.37 4.42
C LYS A 35 -4.28 9.35 3.32
N LEU A 36 -3.31 10.10 2.79
CA LEU A 36 -3.54 11.03 1.69
C LEU A 36 -3.96 10.28 0.42
N MET A 37 -3.35 9.13 0.14
CA MET A 37 -3.73 8.27 -0.99
C MET A 37 -5.17 7.76 -0.86
N VAL A 38 -5.58 7.29 0.33
CA VAL A 38 -6.99 6.93 0.59
C VAL A 38 -7.92 8.12 0.36
N LYS A 39 -7.58 9.31 0.89
CA LYS A 39 -8.37 10.54 0.73
C LYS A 39 -8.50 10.97 -0.72
N ASN A 40 -7.45 10.77 -1.51
CA ASN A 40 -7.44 11.08 -2.95
C ASN A 40 -8.03 9.96 -3.81
N SER A 41 -8.64 8.93 -3.21
CA SER A 41 -9.19 7.76 -3.90
C SER A 41 -8.17 7.06 -4.81
N LEU A 42 -6.90 7.04 -4.39
CA LEU A 42 -5.84 6.31 -5.08
C LEU A 42 -5.82 4.85 -4.64
N ASP A 43 -5.87 3.93 -5.60
CA ASP A 43 -5.76 2.50 -5.36
C ASP A 43 -4.31 2.10 -5.00
N PHE A 44 -4.13 1.52 -3.82
CA PHE A 44 -2.86 0.93 -3.41
C PHE A 44 -3.04 -0.46 -2.79
N ARG A 45 -1.94 -1.21 -2.75
CA ARG A 45 -1.82 -2.52 -2.12
C ARG A 45 -0.67 -2.49 -1.14
N VAL A 46 -0.91 -2.93 0.09
CA VAL A 46 0.18 -3.09 1.07
C VAL A 46 0.50 -4.56 1.18
N VAL A 47 1.75 -4.92 0.92
CA VAL A 47 2.25 -6.30 1.00
C VAL A 47 3.45 -6.37 1.94
N ASP A 48 3.50 -7.40 2.77
CA ASP A 48 4.65 -7.63 3.63
C ASP A 48 5.87 -8.05 2.80
N ALA A 49 7.00 -7.39 3.01
CA ALA A 49 8.21 -7.64 2.24
C ALA A 49 8.88 -8.98 2.58
N LYS A 50 8.60 -9.55 3.75
CA LYS A 50 9.23 -10.78 4.27
C LYS A 50 8.48 -12.04 3.83
N ASN A 51 7.15 -12.03 3.88
CA ASN A 51 6.33 -13.20 3.57
C ASN A 51 5.32 -12.98 2.43
N GLY A 52 5.22 -11.77 1.87
CA GLY A 52 4.30 -11.46 0.78
C GLY A 52 2.83 -11.37 1.20
N GLN A 53 2.54 -11.37 2.50
CA GLN A 53 1.17 -11.29 3.01
C GLN A 53 0.50 -9.97 2.62
N ASP A 54 -0.76 -10.04 2.19
CA ASP A 54 -1.55 -8.86 1.92
C ASP A 54 -1.98 -8.19 3.23
N LEU A 55 -1.40 -7.01 3.48
CA LEU A 55 -1.67 -6.18 4.65
C LEU A 55 -2.53 -4.96 4.28
N THR A 56 -3.10 -4.90 3.07
CA THR A 56 -3.89 -3.75 2.60
C THR A 56 -5.04 -3.47 3.54
N ARG A 57 -5.84 -4.51 3.87
CA ARG A 57 -6.99 -4.37 4.78
C ARG A 57 -6.58 -3.92 6.18
N PHE A 58 -5.51 -4.50 6.72
CA PHE A 58 -5.00 -4.13 8.05
C PHE A 58 -4.54 -2.67 8.07
N THR A 59 -3.83 -2.24 7.02
CA THR A 59 -3.33 -0.87 6.91
C THR A 59 -4.47 0.14 6.74
N LEU A 60 -5.50 -0.19 5.96
CA LEU A 60 -6.70 0.65 5.83
C LEU A 60 -7.43 0.83 7.17
N VAL A 61 -7.59 -0.26 7.93
CA VAL A 61 -8.20 -0.20 9.27
C VAL A 61 -7.39 0.71 10.20
N GLN A 62 -6.05 0.61 10.17
CA GLN A 62 -5.16 1.47 10.95
C GLN A 62 -5.18 2.96 10.50
N ILE A 63 -5.55 3.23 9.25
CA ILE A 63 -5.65 4.58 8.70
C ILE A 63 -6.96 5.26 9.12
N ILE A 64 -8.05 4.48 9.22
CA ILE A 64 -9.41 4.96 9.48
C ILE A 64 -9.72 5.06 10.98
N LEU A 65 -9.18 4.15 11.80
CA LEU A 65 -9.26 4.20 13.27
C LEU A 65 -8.29 5.24 13.85
#